data_AF-L9UVH5-F1
#
_entry.id   AF-L9UVH5-F1
#
_cell.length_a   1.000
_cell.length_b   1.000
_cell.length_c   1.000
_cell.angle_alpha   90.00
_cell.angle_beta   90.00
_cell.angle_gamma   90.00
#
_symmetry.space_group_name_H-M   'P 1'
#
loop_
_entity.id
_entity.type
_entity.pdbx_description
1 polymer ?
#
loop_
_entity_poly.entity_id
_entity_poly.type
_entity_poly.pdbx_seq_one_letter_code
_entity_poly.pdbx_strand_id
1 'polypeptide(L)'
;MGTILERLEKANDIRIATPQVLTGYYEQFYQYCSNDETSVEIILDQQIRDWYESQDSEKVNELSNCPSTSVRWREIPFEFGLVLLDDEEVIVSVFAEHGIAGLIMNDSRDAMAWARDRYDSIRQDSESTKNSNKISGVT
;
A
#
# COMPACT_ATOMS: atom_id res chain seq x y z
N MET A 1 -13.44 20.56 -6.83
CA MET A 1 -12.22 19.86 -6.40
C MET A 1 -12.52 19.32 -5.01
N GLY A 2 -12.70 18.01 -4.87
CA GLY A 2 -12.89 17.37 -3.56
C GLY A 2 -11.55 17.07 -2.90
N THR A 3 -11.56 16.86 -1.59
CA THR A 3 -10.37 16.43 -0.84
C THR A 3 -9.91 15.02 -1.27
N ILE A 4 -8.68 14.63 -0.88
CA ILE A 4 -8.19 13.26 -1.10
C ILE A 4 -9.09 12.22 -0.41
N LEU A 5 -9.61 12.54 0.78
CA LEU A 5 -10.51 11.67 1.53
C LEU A 5 -11.82 11.43 0.78
N GLU A 6 -12.43 12.48 0.22
CA GLU A 6 -13.65 12.34 -0.60
C GLU A 6 -13.47 11.49 -1.85
N ARG A 7 -12.24 11.39 -2.36
CA ARG A 7 -11.92 10.59 -3.54
C ARG A 7 -11.68 9.13 -3.17
N LEU A 8 -10.95 8.91 -2.07
CA LEU A 8 -10.85 7.59 -1.45
C LEU A 8 -12.26 7.06 -1.14
N GLU A 9 -13.12 7.87 -0.51
CA GLU A 9 -14.50 7.51 -0.18
C GLU A 9 -15.35 7.04 -1.37
N LYS A 10 -15.04 7.50 -2.59
CA LYS A 10 -15.80 7.18 -3.81
C LYS A 10 -15.21 6.03 -4.62
N ALA A 11 -13.96 5.67 -4.36
CA ALA A 11 -13.29 4.60 -5.08
C ALA A 11 -13.75 3.23 -4.60
N ASN A 12 -13.81 2.28 -5.52
CA ASN A 12 -14.19 0.89 -5.26
C ASN A 12 -12.97 -0.03 -5.20
N ASP A 13 -11.92 0.26 -5.99
CA ASP A 13 -10.62 -0.40 -5.95
C ASP A 13 -9.54 0.62 -5.58
N ILE A 14 -8.87 0.38 -4.45
CA ILE A 14 -7.78 1.23 -3.98
C ILE A 14 -6.53 0.39 -3.80
N ARG A 15 -5.45 0.83 -4.44
CA ARG A 15 -4.13 0.22 -4.34
C ARG A 15 -3.15 1.24 -3.77
N ILE A 16 -2.54 0.92 -2.64
CA ILE A 16 -1.67 1.83 -1.89
C ILE A 16 -0.29 1.19 -1.75
N ALA A 17 0.78 1.93 -2.06
CA ALA A 17 2.13 1.57 -1.69
C ALA A 17 2.78 2.78 -1.00
N THR A 18 3.12 2.67 0.28
CA THR A 18 3.65 3.81 1.04
C THR A 18 4.78 3.45 2.01
N PRO A 19 5.92 4.17 1.94
CA PRO A 19 7.04 3.99 2.85
C PRO A 19 6.80 4.66 4.22
N GLN A 20 5.77 5.49 4.34
CA GLN A 20 5.41 6.16 5.59
C GLN A 20 3.90 6.08 5.84
N VAL A 21 3.54 6.00 7.12
CA VAL A 21 2.16 6.09 7.60
C VAL A 21 1.98 7.35 8.42
N LEU A 22 0.82 7.98 8.27
CA LEU A 22 0.44 9.12 9.09
C LEU A 22 -0.50 8.65 10.18
N THR A 23 -0.01 8.67 11.42
CA THR A 23 -0.75 8.19 12.60
C THR A 23 -2.09 8.88 12.79
N GLY A 24 -2.23 10.15 12.37
CA GLY A 24 -3.47 10.92 12.45
C GLY A 24 -4.60 10.47 11.52
N TYR A 25 -4.34 9.60 10.53
CA TYR A 25 -5.35 9.14 9.57
C TYR A 25 -5.75 7.68 9.76
N TYR A 26 -5.16 6.96 10.72
CA TYR A 26 -5.42 5.53 10.94
C TYR A 26 -6.90 5.23 11.20
N GLU A 27 -7.56 5.97 12.10
CA GLU A 27 -8.97 5.72 12.44
C GLU A 27 -9.91 5.97 11.25
N GLN A 28 -9.67 7.06 10.51
CA GLN A 28 -10.46 7.41 9.33
C GLN A 28 -10.27 6.37 8.22
N PHE A 29 -9.03 5.91 8.05
CA PHE A 29 -8.69 4.87 7.11
C PHE A 29 -9.32 3.52 7.49
N TYR A 30 -9.27 3.15 8.78
CA TYR A 30 -9.86 1.92 9.30
C TYR A 30 -11.40 1.90 9.16
N GLN A 31 -12.07 3.03 9.43
CA GLN A 31 -13.51 3.18 9.20
C GLN A 31 -13.88 2.94 7.74
N TYR A 32 -13.06 3.47 6.83
CA TYR A 32 -13.26 3.29 5.40
C TYR A 32 -13.05 1.83 4.96
N CYS A 33 -12.00 1.18 5.47
CA CYS A 33 -11.69 -0.22 5.23
C CYS A 33 -12.67 -1.21 5.89
N SER A 34 -13.57 -0.71 6.75
CA SER A 34 -14.64 -1.54 7.32
C SER A 34 -15.88 -1.60 6.42
N ASN A 35 -15.88 -0.90 5.28
CA ASN A 35 -16.94 -0.99 4.28
C ASN A 35 -16.70 -2.16 3.31
N ASP A 36 -17.67 -3.06 3.21
CA ASP A 36 -17.61 -4.28 2.38
C ASP A 36 -17.69 -3.99 0.85
N GLU A 37 -18.06 -2.77 0.45
CA GLU A 37 -18.21 -2.40 -0.96
C GLU A 37 -16.89 -1.96 -1.63
N THR A 38 -15.84 -1.73 -0.85
CA THR A 38 -14.52 -1.29 -1.35
C THR A 38 -13.48 -2.39 -1.17
N SER A 39 -12.69 -2.67 -2.20
CA SER A 39 -11.46 -3.46 -2.12
C SER A 39 -10.25 -2.56 -1.90
N VAL A 40 -9.49 -2.80 -0.84
CA VAL A 40 -8.26 -2.05 -0.54
C VAL A 40 -7.06 -3.02 -0.51
N GLU A 41 -6.04 -2.79 -1.33
CA GLU A 41 -4.74 -3.46 -1.24
C GLU A 41 -3.68 -2.45 -0.81
N ILE A 42 -2.93 -2.78 0.24
CA ILE A 42 -1.88 -1.91 0.80
C ILE A 42 -0.57 -2.65 0.85
N ILE A 43 0.47 -2.00 0.35
CA ILE A 43 1.86 -2.37 0.56
C ILE A 43 2.48 -1.34 1.50
N LEU A 44 2.91 -1.81 2.66
CA LEU A 44 3.59 -1.01 3.68
C LEU A 44 5.05 -1.43 3.78
N ASP A 45 5.92 -0.46 4.05
CA ASP A 45 7.34 -0.74 4.27
C ASP A 45 7.56 -1.61 5.52
N GLN A 46 8.56 -2.49 5.48
CA GLN A 46 8.89 -3.34 6.63
C GLN A 46 9.28 -2.52 7.87
N GLN A 47 9.89 -1.35 7.70
CA GLN A 47 10.24 -0.46 8.81
C GLN A 47 9.00 0.02 9.57
N ILE A 48 7.86 0.17 8.88
CA ILE A 48 6.58 0.53 9.49
C ILE A 48 6.08 -0.61 10.38
N ARG A 49 6.24 -1.86 9.92
CA ARG A 49 5.88 -3.04 10.71
C ARG A 49 6.70 -3.10 11.99
N ASP A 50 8.02 -3.01 11.87
CA ASP A 50 8.94 -3.08 13.01
C ASP A 50 8.62 -1.97 14.03
N TRP A 51 8.31 -0.77 13.54
CA TRP A 51 7.90 0.34 14.37
C TRP A 51 6.58 0.04 15.11
N TYR A 52 5.53 -0.40 14.41
CA TYR A 52 4.27 -0.75 15.07
C TYR A 52 4.42 -1.93 16.04
N GLU A 53 5.16 -2.98 15.70
CA GLU A 53 5.43 -4.10 16.61
C GLU A 53 6.15 -3.64 17.89
N SER A 54 7.00 -2.61 17.80
CA SER A 54 7.68 -2.03 18.98
C SER A 54 6.79 -1.15 19.86
N GLN A 55 5.74 -0.54 19.31
CA GLN A 55 4.87 0.39 20.01
C GLN A 55 3.57 -0.28 20.50
N ASP A 56 2.91 -0.99 19.60
CA ASP A 56 1.59 -1.57 19.78
C ASP A 56 1.32 -2.65 18.70
N SER A 57 1.59 -3.90 19.05
CA SER A 57 1.37 -5.04 18.15
C SER A 57 -0.10 -5.28 17.79
N GLU A 58 -1.05 -4.74 18.57
CA GLU A 58 -2.48 -4.92 18.32
C GLU A 58 -2.90 -4.24 17.01
N LYS A 59 -2.33 -3.07 16.70
CA LYS A 59 -2.63 -2.33 15.46
C LYS A 59 -2.20 -3.05 14.18
N VAL A 60 -1.07 -3.78 14.22
CA VAL A 60 -0.64 -4.61 13.08
C VAL A 60 -1.66 -5.71 12.82
N ASN A 61 -2.18 -6.31 13.89
CA ASN A 61 -3.19 -7.36 13.79
C ASN A 61 -4.54 -6.82 13.33
N GLU A 62 -4.99 -5.69 13.86
CA GLU A 62 -6.23 -5.02 13.42
C GLU A 62 -6.21 -4.72 11.93
N LEU A 63 -5.13 -4.09 11.45
CA LEU A 63 -4.98 -3.74 10.05
C LEU A 63 -4.91 -4.99 9.16
N SER A 64 -4.22 -6.04 9.60
CA SER A 64 -4.10 -7.30 8.84
C SER A 64 -5.38 -8.14 8.83
N ASN A 65 -6.29 -7.92 9.79
CA ASN A 65 -7.55 -8.66 9.92
C ASN A 65 -8.76 -7.86 9.38
N CYS A 66 -8.53 -6.69 8.79
CA CYS A 66 -9.60 -5.87 8.24
C CYS A 66 -10.22 -6.55 7.00
N PRO A 67 -11.54 -6.85 6.98
CA PRO A 67 -12.13 -7.77 5.99
C PRO A 67 -11.97 -7.35 4.53
N SER A 68 -12.02 -6.05 4.24
CA SER A 68 -11.94 -5.53 2.88
C SER A 68 -10.53 -5.06 2.49
N THR A 69 -9.55 -5.32 3.36
CA THR A 69 -8.15 -4.90 3.15
C THR A 69 -7.20 -6.09 3.03
N SER A 70 -6.36 -6.07 2.00
CA SER A 70 -5.19 -6.95 1.89
C SER A 70 -3.92 -6.16 2.20
N VAL A 71 -3.23 -6.49 3.30
CA VAL A 71 -1.96 -5.84 3.67
C VAL A 71 -0.77 -6.72 3.35
N ARG A 72 0.23 -6.12 2.70
CA ARG A 72 1.53 -6.73 2.39
C ARG A 72 2.63 -5.88 3.00
N TRP A 73 3.59 -6.55 3.64
CA TRP A 73 4.80 -5.90 4.17
C TRP A 73 5.97 -6.19 3.24
N ARG A 74 6.54 -5.16 2.63
CA ARG A 74 7.59 -5.25 1.59
C ARG A 74 8.52 -4.05 1.66
N GLU A 75 9.77 -4.20 1.23
CA GLU A 75 10.66 -3.04 1.03
C GLU A 75 10.14 -2.19 -0.13
N ILE A 76 10.02 -0.88 0.09
CA ILE A 76 9.53 0.05 -0.93
C ILE A 76 10.71 0.88 -1.47
N PRO A 77 11.08 0.74 -2.76
CA PRO A 77 12.29 1.35 -3.33
C PRO A 77 12.12 2.84 -3.68
N PHE A 78 11.15 3.53 -3.06
CA PHE A 78 10.86 4.94 -3.28
C PHE A 78 10.45 5.65 -1.99
N GLU A 79 10.63 6.97 -1.96
CA GLU A 79 10.40 7.81 -0.78
C GLU A 79 9.07 8.58 -0.81
N PHE A 80 8.15 8.23 -1.70
CA PHE A 80 6.82 8.85 -1.84
C PHE A 80 5.70 7.84 -1.60
N GLY A 81 4.52 8.29 -1.19
CA GLY A 81 3.33 7.45 -1.17
C GLY A 81 2.72 7.37 -2.56
N LEU A 82 2.23 6.19 -2.95
CA LEU A 82 1.55 5.95 -4.22
C LEU A 82 0.16 5.39 -3.94
N VAL A 83 -0.87 6.01 -4.52
CA VAL A 83 -2.26 5.54 -4.44
C VAL A 83 -2.83 5.47 -5.86
N LEU A 84 -3.42 4.34 -6.22
CA LEU A 84 -4.23 4.19 -7.43
C LEU A 84 -5.69 4.02 -7.02
N LEU A 85 -6.58 4.78 -7.66
CA LEU A 85 -8.03 4.75 -7.45
C LEU A 85 -8.72 4.28 -8.73
N ASP A 86 -9.47 3.18 -8.64
CA ASP A 86 -10.29 2.59 -9.71
C ASP A 86 -9.56 2.34 -11.05
N ASP A 87 -8.22 2.36 -11.05
CA ASP A 87 -7.39 2.40 -12.26
C ASP A 87 -7.62 3.63 -13.16
N GLU A 88 -8.18 4.70 -12.61
CA GLU A 88 -8.51 5.96 -13.31
C GLU A 88 -7.66 7.14 -12.83
N GLU A 89 -7.26 7.16 -11.56
CA GLU A 89 -6.50 8.27 -10.98
C GLU A 89 -5.32 7.75 -10.14
N VAL A 90 -4.18 8.42 -10.27
CA VAL A 90 -3.02 8.23 -9.39
C VAL A 90 -2.82 9.46 -8.52
N ILE A 91 -2.50 9.20 -7.25
CA ILE A 91 -2.07 10.19 -6.29
C ILE A 91 -0.68 9.82 -5.79
N VAL A 92 0.24 10.79 -5.83
CA VAL A 92 1.57 10.69 -5.26
C VAL A 92 1.67 11.63 -4.07
N SER A 93 2.02 11.07 -2.91
CA SER A 93 2.24 11.81 -1.67
C SER A 93 3.72 12.07 -1.46
N VAL A 94 4.14 13.33 -1.39
CA VAL A 94 5.50 13.72 -1.02
C VAL A 94 5.53 13.95 0.48
N PHE A 95 6.43 13.27 1.20
CA PHE A 95 6.56 13.42 2.64
C PHE A 95 7.52 14.55 3.02
N ALA A 96 7.23 15.19 4.14
CA ALA A 96 8.15 16.04 4.90
C ALA A 96 8.50 15.33 6.22
N GLU A 97 9.43 15.92 6.99
CA GLU A 97 9.81 15.41 8.32
C GLU A 97 8.59 15.18 9.25
N HIS A 98 7.54 15.99 9.10
CA HIS A 98 6.33 15.94 9.91
C HIS A 98 5.03 15.93 9.07
N GLY A 99 4.93 15.03 8.09
CA GLY A 99 3.66 14.76 7.40
C GLY A 99 3.78 14.77 5.88
N ILE A 100 2.73 15.20 5.19
CA ILE A 100 2.72 15.34 3.73
C ILE A 100 3.11 16.77 3.36
N ALA A 101 4.20 16.90 2.60
CA ALA A 101 4.63 18.16 1.99
C ALA A 101 3.70 18.58 0.83
N GLY A 102 3.16 17.61 0.10
CA GLY A 102 2.26 17.87 -1.00
C GLY A 102 1.71 16.59 -1.64
N LEU A 103 0.65 16.77 -2.43
CA LEU A 103 0.00 15.72 -3.20
C LEU A 103 0.07 16.10 -4.68
N ILE A 104 0.43 15.12 -5.52
CA ILE A 104 0.36 15.24 -6.98
C ILE A 104 -0.73 14.29 -7.44
N MET A 105 -1.67 14.79 -8.24
CA MET A 105 -2.81 14.03 -8.75
C MET A 105 -2.78 14.02 -10.27
N ASN A 106 -3.02 12.87 -10.87
CA ASN A 106 -2.97 12.74 -12.32
C ASN A 106 -3.86 11.58 -12.79
N ASP A 107 -4.63 11.80 -13.86
CA ASP A 107 -5.52 10.83 -14.49
C ASP A 107 -5.11 10.53 -15.95
N SER A 108 -3.96 11.06 -16.40
CA SER A 108 -3.45 10.79 -17.73
C SER A 108 -3.03 9.33 -17.87
N ARG A 109 -3.24 8.77 -19.06
CA ARG A 109 -2.87 7.39 -19.37
C ARG A 109 -1.40 7.09 -19.09
N ASP A 110 -0.50 8.04 -19.34
CA ASP A 110 0.93 7.89 -19.12
C ASP A 110 1.27 7.84 -17.63
N ALA A 111 0.63 8.70 -16.81
CA ALA A 111 0.79 8.68 -15.36
C ALA A 111 0.23 7.38 -14.76
N MET A 112 -0.92 6.91 -15.23
CA MET A 112 -1.51 5.64 -14.79
C MET A 112 -0.65 4.44 -15.19
N ALA A 113 -0.08 4.42 -16.39
CA ALA A 113 0.85 3.36 -16.81
C ALA A 113 2.09 3.33 -15.92
N TRP A 114 2.72 4.49 -15.69
CA TRP A 114 3.83 4.61 -14.76
C TRP A 114 3.47 4.14 -13.34
N ALA A 115 2.31 4.54 -12.81
CA ALA A 115 1.88 4.19 -11.46
C ALA A 115 1.67 2.68 -11.31
N ARG A 116 1.02 2.04 -12.29
CA ARG A 116 0.82 0.59 -12.32
C ARG A 116 2.16 -0.15 -12.34
N ASP A 117 3.07 0.25 -13.22
CA ASP A 117 4.40 -0.39 -13.31
C ASP A 117 5.14 -0.33 -11.98
N ARG A 118 5.08 0.82 -11.29
CA ARG A 118 5.68 0.98 -9.96
C ARG A 118 5.03 0.09 -8.92
N TYR A 119 3.71 0.11 -8.84
CA TYR A 119 2.97 -0.70 -7.87
C TYR A 119 3.18 -2.21 -8.11
N ASP A 120 3.03 -2.67 -9.35
CA ASP A 120 3.17 -4.08 -9.72
C ASP A 120 4.59 -4.60 -9.50
N SER A 121 5.61 -3.76 -9.71
CA SER A 121 7.00 -4.14 -9.43
C SER A 121 7.25 -4.52 -7.96
N ILE A 122 6.54 -3.89 -7.02
CA ILE A 122 6.66 -4.19 -5.59
C ILE A 122 5.70 -5.33 -5.19
N ARG A 123 4.52 -5.35 -5.81
CA ARG A 123 3.50 -6.37 -5.55
C ARG A 123 3.93 -7.78 -5.96
N GLN A 124 4.63 -7.92 -7.09
CA GLN A 124 4.93 -9.23 -7.70
C GLN A 124 6.17 -9.94 -7.13
N ASP A 125 6.95 -9.32 -6.24
CA ASP A 125 8.09 -9.98 -5.61
C ASP A 125 7.64 -10.91 -4.45
N SER A 126 7.32 -12.14 -4.86
CA SER A 126 7.46 -13.36 -4.07
C SER A 126 8.11 -14.43 -4.96
N GLU A 127 9.42 -14.61 -4.77
CA GLU A 127 10.26 -15.76 -5.12
C GLU A 127 9.83 -16.61 -6.33
N SER A 128 10.50 -16.38 -7.47
CA SER A 128 10.83 -17.48 -8.38
C SER A 128 12.23 -18.04 -8.09
N THR A 129 12.58 -18.21 -6.80
CA THR A 129 13.61 -19.18 -6.42
C THR A 129 12.94 -20.55 -6.36
N LYS A 130 12.81 -21.21 -7.52
CA LYS A 130 12.67 -22.67 -7.54
C LYS A 130 13.98 -23.25 -7.00
N ASN A 131 14.02 -23.46 -5.68
CA ASN A 131 14.91 -24.44 -5.07
C ASN A 131 14.51 -25.82 -5.63
N SER A 132 15.22 -26.29 -6.65
CA SER A 132 15.36 -27.71 -6.93
C SER A 132 16.80 -28.12 -6.64
N ASN A 133 17.13 -28.25 -5.36
CA ASN A 133 18.34 -28.94 -4.94
C ASN A 133 17.98 -30.25 -4.22
N LYS A 134 18.39 -31.35 -4.87
CA LYS A 134 18.63 -32.72 -4.39
C LYS A 134 17.46 -33.58 -3.92
N ILE A 135 17.23 -34.66 -4.67
CA ILE A 135 17.11 -36.00 -4.07
C ILE A 135 18.26 -36.87 -4.63
N SER A 136 18.96 -37.48 -3.67
CA SER A 136 20.13 -38.34 -3.79
C SER A 136 19.81 -39.76 -4.31
N GLY A 137 20.85 -40.45 -4.80
CA GLY A 137 20.90 -41.91 -4.99
C GLY A 137 21.85 -42.27 -6.13
N VAL A 138 23.17 -42.42 -5.91
CA VAL A 138 23.84 -43.71 -5.65
C VAL A 138 23.17 -44.88 -6.39
N THR A 139 23.74 -45.28 -7.54
CA THR A 139 24.49 -46.53 -7.71
C THR A 139 25.36 -46.40 -8.96
#